data_AF-A0A4P5YJC1-F1
#
_entry.id   AF-A0A4P5YJC1-F1
#
_cell.length_a   1.000
_cell.length_b   1.000
_cell.length_c   1.000
_cell.angle_alpha   90.00
_cell.angle_beta   90.00
_cell.angle_gamma   90.00
#
_symmetry.space_group_name_H-M   'P 1'
#
loop_
_entity.id
_entity.type
_entity.pdbx_description
1 polymer ?
#
loop_
_entity_poly.entity_id
_entity_poly.type
_entity_poly.pdbx_seq_one_letter_code
_entity_poly.pdbx_strand_id
1 'polypeptide(L)'
;MNFTLGIIIAVGVLVAISLVFIAMDPGYLSGIPVKPVACTKEHVPVCGVDGVTYNNSCKLDSAKIELAYPGECVIEKPLAEGWTRATSTQHPGIGHESHQSVMILPLSEKVYSGTLYYNATEPIQLITLHGPLKDGEDKGQAIWTADGVTKYALTFVNPDNAQGEWKFAGNALVIHTKKTTPFSVDYMVEYEEKAISDSVITGTIQSVQDPGMGHESHQLAVIFAPSSDVYSGILSYSASENIQLVSLRGPIGPDEHPEKTWTADGTTIFEMTFVDPANKMGSWEFSGNAIALHTKNTTAFTASYSVSAVKSGGMVSPISAMPIAPSTHVISIANGASAPGCETTNQCYLPYSLEIIAGDTVSWSNGDTAAHTVTSKNSDGPDGVFDSSLFMAGNTFDFTFDEPGTYSYFCMVHPWMTGEVIVNEKFNELNGIAVGEPNPSEPVVPEVVTPIPVPEPIPAPPAPEPTEKRAAPVEVTIPQGAGTPGCETTNQCYLPYQVEIYSGEPVVWINADSAAHTVTSGLPGTPDAFFDSGMIMPNQTWQFVFTDSGEHDYYCMVHPWMTGKVVVS
;
A
#
# COMPACT_ATOMS: atom_id res chain seq x y z
N MET A 1 15.10 -38.71 -66.40
CA MET A 1 15.22 -37.72 -65.29
C MET A 1 15.98 -36.51 -65.81
N ASN A 2 15.43 -35.85 -66.83
CA ASN A 2 14.47 -34.74 -66.79
C ASN A 2 15.18 -33.37 -66.72
N PHE A 3 15.92 -33.09 -67.79
CA PHE A 3 16.33 -31.75 -68.22
C PHE A 3 15.15 -30.76 -68.19
N THR A 4 13.94 -31.26 -68.47
CA THR A 4 12.66 -30.55 -68.37
C THR A 4 12.33 -30.08 -66.95
N LEU A 5 12.67 -30.85 -65.92
CA LEU A 5 12.43 -30.47 -64.52
C LEU A 5 13.40 -29.36 -64.08
N GLY A 6 14.66 -29.42 -64.55
CA GLY A 6 15.65 -28.37 -64.29
C GLY A 6 15.27 -27.02 -64.90
N ILE A 7 14.71 -27.03 -66.12
CA ILE A 7 14.24 -25.80 -66.78
C ILE A 7 13.02 -25.22 -66.05
N ILE A 8 12.08 -26.05 -65.60
CA ILE A 8 10.89 -25.59 -64.88
C ILE A 8 11.28 -24.97 -63.54
N ILE A 9 12.26 -25.54 -62.82
CA ILE A 9 12.77 -24.96 -61.57
C ILE A 9 13.51 -23.64 -61.83
N ALA A 10 14.36 -23.57 -62.86
CA ALA A 10 15.10 -22.35 -63.19
C ALA A 10 14.18 -21.21 -63.63
N VAL A 11 13.16 -21.51 -64.45
CA VAL A 11 12.15 -20.53 -64.87
C VAL A 11 11.25 -20.14 -63.68
N GLY A 12 10.90 -21.09 -62.81
CA GLY A 12 10.15 -20.80 -61.58
C GLY A 12 10.90 -19.87 -60.63
N VAL A 13 12.21 -20.08 -60.45
CA VAL A 13 13.06 -19.20 -59.63
C VAL A 13 13.21 -17.82 -60.26
N LEU A 14 13.39 -17.74 -61.58
CA LEU A 14 13.49 -16.44 -62.28
C LEU A 14 12.17 -15.66 -62.24
N VAL A 15 11.02 -16.33 -62.36
CA VAL A 15 9.69 -15.70 -62.23
C VAL A 15 9.43 -15.27 -60.79
N ALA A 16 9.82 -16.06 -59.79
CA ALA A 16 9.70 -15.69 -58.38
C ALA A 16 10.57 -14.47 -58.03
N ILE A 17 11.82 -14.43 -58.50
CA ILE A 17 12.70 -13.26 -58.31
C ILE A 17 12.12 -12.03 -59.01
N SER A 18 11.58 -12.18 -60.22
CA SER A 18 10.95 -11.07 -60.96
C SER A 18 9.68 -10.55 -60.28
N LEU A 19 8.90 -11.41 -59.64
CA LEU A 19 7.72 -11.02 -58.87
C LEU A 19 8.07 -10.34 -57.55
N VAL A 20 9.18 -10.70 -56.92
CA VAL A 20 9.71 -9.96 -55.75
C VAL A 20 10.10 -8.53 -56.15
N PHE A 21 10.68 -8.32 -57.33
CA PHE A 21 11.01 -6.96 -57.82
C PHE A 21 9.78 -6.12 -58.24
N ILE A 22 8.65 -6.75 -58.59
CA ILE A 22 7.41 -6.04 -58.97
C ILE A 22 6.51 -5.79 -57.74
N ALA A 23 6.66 -6.56 -56.66
CA ALA A 23 5.94 -6.37 -55.39
C ALA A 23 6.65 -5.41 -54.42
N MET A 24 7.82 -4.87 -54.78
CA MET A 24 8.44 -3.78 -54.03
C MET A 24 7.81 -2.46 -54.47
N ASP A 25 7.06 -1.85 -53.56
CA ASP A 25 6.58 -0.48 -53.67
C ASP A 25 7.76 0.46 -54.05
N PRO A 26 7.63 1.32 -55.09
CA PRO A 26 8.63 2.33 -55.43
C PRO A 26 9.04 3.25 -54.27
N GLY A 27 8.34 3.24 -53.14
CA GLY A 27 8.70 3.94 -51.91
C GLY A 27 9.85 3.33 -51.08
N TYR A 28 10.32 2.10 -51.36
CA TYR A 28 11.29 1.43 -50.48
C TYR A 28 12.76 1.91 -50.58
N LEU A 29 13.06 2.91 -51.42
CA LEU A 29 14.41 3.50 -51.53
C LEU A 29 14.47 5.00 -51.16
N SER A 30 13.45 5.53 -50.49
CA SER A 30 13.51 6.88 -49.91
C SER A 30 13.48 6.81 -48.39
N GLY A 31 14.66 6.81 -47.78
CA GLY A 31 14.73 6.83 -46.32
C GLY A 31 16.12 6.70 -45.69
N ILE A 32 17.20 7.08 -46.38
CA ILE A 32 18.38 7.49 -45.62
C ILE A 32 18.08 8.93 -45.19
N PRO A 33 17.93 9.25 -43.89
CA PRO A 33 17.73 10.62 -43.45
C PRO A 33 19.02 11.38 -43.74
N VAL A 34 19.07 12.00 -44.91
CA VAL A 34 20.15 12.90 -45.28
C VAL A 34 19.98 14.12 -44.38
N LYS A 35 20.87 14.24 -43.38
CA LYS A 35 20.90 15.42 -42.50
C LYS A 35 20.90 16.67 -43.39
N PRO A 36 19.92 17.57 -43.26
CA PRO A 36 19.92 18.78 -44.07
C PRO A 36 21.19 19.57 -43.79
N VAL A 37 22.00 19.80 -44.83
CA VAL A 37 23.30 20.48 -44.74
C VAL A 37 23.13 21.94 -44.30
N ALA A 38 21.96 22.53 -44.58
CA ALA A 38 21.56 23.84 -44.12
C ALA A 38 20.03 23.93 -44.05
N CYS A 39 19.52 24.71 -43.08
CA CYS A 39 18.10 25.02 -42.97
C CYS A 39 17.82 26.48 -43.31
N THR A 40 16.68 26.74 -43.93
CA THR A 40 16.18 28.10 -44.18
C THR A 40 15.88 28.79 -42.85
N LYS A 41 15.92 30.13 -42.83
CA LYS A 41 15.58 30.96 -41.66
C LYS A 41 14.08 31.26 -41.56
N GLU A 42 13.25 30.51 -42.28
CA GLU A 42 11.80 30.67 -42.23
C GLU A 42 11.28 30.29 -40.85
N HIS A 43 10.37 31.09 -40.31
CA HIS A 43 9.77 30.87 -38.99
C HIS A 43 8.37 30.27 -39.16
N VAL A 44 8.32 28.95 -39.30
CA VAL A 44 7.08 28.14 -39.33
C VAL A 44 7.24 27.11 -38.21
N PRO A 45 6.91 27.50 -36.96
CA PRO A 45 7.32 26.74 -35.80
C PRO A 45 6.64 25.37 -35.78
N VAL A 46 7.38 24.40 -35.27
CA VAL A 46 6.92 23.03 -35.07
C VAL A 46 7.35 22.54 -33.70
N CYS A 47 6.50 21.73 -33.05
CA CYS A 47 6.81 21.14 -31.76
C CYS A 47 7.46 19.76 -31.96
N GLY A 48 8.63 19.54 -31.36
CA GLY A 48 9.26 18.23 -31.31
C GLY A 48 8.64 17.33 -30.24
N VAL A 49 8.80 16.01 -30.38
CA VAL A 49 8.43 15.04 -29.33
C VAL A 49 9.21 15.21 -28.03
N ASP A 50 10.29 16.00 -28.06
CA ASP A 50 11.07 16.45 -26.91
C ASP A 50 10.47 17.68 -26.20
N GLY A 51 9.33 18.19 -26.67
CA GLY A 51 8.67 19.37 -26.11
C GLY A 51 9.37 20.70 -26.43
N VAL A 52 10.35 20.69 -27.35
CA VAL A 52 11.07 21.89 -27.78
C VAL A 52 10.46 22.45 -29.07
N THR A 53 10.21 23.76 -29.09
CA THR A 53 9.78 24.46 -30.31
C THR A 53 10.97 24.65 -31.25
N TYR A 54 10.87 24.10 -32.46
CA TYR A 54 11.84 24.33 -33.53
C TYR A 54 11.30 25.35 -34.52
N ASN A 55 12.17 26.23 -35.03
CA ASN A 55 11.77 27.30 -35.97
C ASN A 55 11.09 26.77 -37.24
N ASN A 56 11.41 25.55 -37.66
CA ASN A 56 10.82 24.86 -38.81
C ASN A 56 11.18 23.37 -38.79
N SER A 57 10.48 22.57 -39.60
CA SER A 57 10.70 21.12 -39.74
C SER A 57 12.15 20.77 -40.08
N CYS A 58 12.84 21.56 -40.90
CA CYS A 58 14.26 21.30 -41.20
C CYS A 58 15.15 21.35 -39.95
N LYS A 59 14.90 22.30 -39.03
CA LYS A 59 15.64 22.41 -37.78
C LYS A 59 15.36 21.24 -36.83
N LEU A 60 14.12 20.76 -36.81
CA LEU A 60 13.71 19.56 -36.09
C LEU A 60 14.40 18.30 -36.67
N ASP A 61 14.37 18.12 -38.01
CA ASP A 61 15.05 17.01 -38.70
C ASP A 61 16.58 17.06 -38.49
N SER A 62 17.16 18.26 -38.50
CA SER A 62 18.59 18.46 -38.22
C SER A 62 18.98 18.07 -36.79
N ALA A 63 18.04 18.16 -35.84
CA ALA A 63 18.21 17.71 -34.46
C ALA A 63 17.92 16.22 -34.28
N LYS A 64 17.39 15.54 -35.31
CA LYS A 64 16.94 14.13 -35.28
C LYS A 64 15.83 13.88 -34.26
N ILE A 65 14.95 14.85 -34.09
CA ILE A 65 13.78 14.73 -33.23
C ILE A 65 12.56 14.56 -34.12
N GLU A 66 11.63 13.68 -33.75
CA GLU A 66 10.39 13.49 -34.50
C GLU A 66 9.40 14.65 -34.25
N LEU A 67 8.55 14.92 -35.24
CA LEU A 67 7.52 15.96 -35.15
C LEU A 67 6.39 15.50 -34.22
N ALA A 68 6.10 16.26 -33.16
CA ALA A 68 4.92 16.05 -32.34
C ALA A 68 3.67 16.64 -33.03
N TYR A 69 3.67 17.96 -33.27
CA TYR A 69 2.57 18.64 -33.97
C TYR A 69 3.03 19.96 -34.61
N PRO A 70 2.32 20.46 -35.65
CA PRO A 70 2.58 21.77 -36.25
C PRO A 70 2.24 22.91 -35.27
N GLY A 71 3.08 23.94 -35.20
CA GLY A 71 2.94 25.07 -34.29
C GLY A 71 4.02 25.11 -33.19
N GLU A 72 4.05 26.17 -32.40
CA GLU A 72 4.92 26.23 -31.22
C GLU A 72 4.48 25.17 -30.20
N CYS A 73 5.42 24.60 -29.47
CA CYS A 73 5.08 23.78 -28.31
C CYS A 73 4.30 24.64 -27.33
N VAL A 74 3.06 24.24 -27.09
CA VAL A 74 2.26 24.79 -26.00
C VAL A 74 2.78 24.12 -24.75
N ILE A 75 3.70 24.79 -24.05
CA ILE A 75 4.03 24.41 -22.68
C ILE A 75 2.83 24.83 -21.85
N GLU A 76 1.84 23.96 -21.76
CA GLU A 76 0.90 24.07 -20.66
C GLU A 76 1.73 23.98 -19.37
N LYS A 77 1.63 25.01 -18.53
CA LYS A 77 2.37 25.01 -17.27
C LYS A 77 1.92 23.80 -16.44
N PRO A 78 2.85 23.07 -15.80
CA PRO A 78 2.49 22.03 -14.86
C PRO A 78 1.65 22.61 -13.73
N LEU A 79 0.80 21.78 -13.11
CA LEU A 79 -0.10 22.16 -12.02
C LEU A 79 0.63 22.72 -10.79
N ALA A 80 1.92 22.39 -10.63
CA ALA A 80 2.75 22.84 -9.53
C ALA A 80 4.19 23.15 -9.97
N GLU A 81 4.89 24.00 -9.22
CA GLU A 81 6.31 24.28 -9.40
C GLU A 81 7.15 23.02 -9.09
N GLY A 82 8.17 22.74 -9.91
CA GLY A 82 8.99 21.52 -9.79
C GLY A 82 8.45 20.29 -10.53
N TRP A 83 7.20 20.35 -11.02
CA TRP A 83 6.60 19.28 -11.81
C TRP A 83 6.87 19.46 -13.30
N THR A 84 6.89 18.36 -14.04
CA THR A 84 7.01 18.31 -15.50
C THR A 84 5.68 17.87 -16.09
N ARG A 85 5.17 18.61 -17.09
CA ARG A 85 4.02 18.18 -17.89
C ARG A 85 4.51 17.41 -19.11
N ALA A 86 3.92 16.25 -19.37
CA ALA A 86 4.10 15.51 -20.61
C ALA A 86 2.75 15.11 -21.20
N THR A 87 2.70 15.08 -22.53
CA THR A 87 1.59 14.47 -23.27
C THR A 87 2.07 13.16 -23.87
N SER A 88 1.27 12.12 -23.72
CA SER A 88 1.61 10.80 -24.20
C SER A 88 1.72 10.76 -25.72
N THR A 89 2.61 9.89 -26.20
CA THR A 89 2.75 9.57 -27.61
C THR A 89 2.42 8.10 -27.85
N GLN A 90 2.26 7.72 -29.12
CA GLN A 90 2.00 6.34 -29.49
C GLN A 90 3.11 5.44 -28.92
N HIS A 91 2.72 4.36 -28.26
CA HIS A 91 3.65 3.51 -27.54
C HIS A 91 4.62 2.82 -28.51
N PRO A 92 5.95 2.94 -28.29
CA PRO A 92 6.97 2.51 -29.27
C PRO A 92 7.19 0.99 -29.34
N GLY A 93 6.63 0.22 -28.40
CA GLY A 93 6.76 -1.23 -28.36
C GLY A 93 5.91 -1.96 -29.40
N ILE A 94 6.49 -2.99 -30.02
CA ILE A 94 5.82 -3.85 -31.00
C ILE A 94 4.61 -4.54 -30.37
N GLY A 95 3.45 -4.51 -31.03
CA GLY A 95 2.19 -5.07 -30.55
C GLY A 95 1.40 -4.15 -29.59
N HIS A 96 1.90 -2.94 -29.34
CA HIS A 96 1.26 -1.92 -28.52
C HIS A 96 1.00 -0.62 -29.31
N GLU A 97 0.93 -0.71 -30.63
CA GLU A 97 0.79 0.45 -31.52
C GLU A 97 -0.54 1.19 -31.30
N SER A 98 -1.55 0.55 -30.71
CA SER A 98 -2.82 1.20 -30.36
C SER A 98 -2.81 1.88 -28.98
N HIS A 99 -1.70 1.84 -28.25
CA HIS A 99 -1.59 2.39 -26.90
C HIS A 99 -0.84 3.72 -26.89
N GLN A 100 -0.95 4.45 -25.79
CA GLN A 100 -0.22 5.69 -25.55
C GLN A 100 0.69 5.56 -24.34
N SER A 101 1.83 6.24 -24.35
CA SER A 101 2.78 6.25 -23.24
C SER A 101 3.64 7.50 -23.16
N VAL A 102 4.20 7.72 -21.98
CA VAL A 102 5.24 8.71 -21.68
C VAL A 102 6.41 7.98 -21.04
N MET A 103 7.59 8.05 -21.65
CA MET A 103 8.82 7.56 -21.04
C MET A 103 9.35 8.62 -20.06
N ILE A 104 9.39 8.28 -18.77
CA ILE A 104 9.80 9.18 -17.69
C ILE A 104 11.30 9.03 -17.43
N LEU A 105 11.77 7.78 -17.28
CA LEU A 105 13.19 7.46 -17.19
C LEU A 105 13.54 6.51 -18.34
N PRO A 106 14.56 6.84 -19.16
CA PRO A 106 14.96 6.03 -20.31
C PRO A 106 15.64 4.73 -19.86
N LEU A 107 15.76 3.76 -20.77
CA LEU A 107 16.46 2.51 -20.53
C LEU A 107 17.90 2.74 -20.02
N SER A 108 18.27 2.03 -18.95
CA SER A 108 19.61 2.02 -18.37
C SER A 108 20.08 0.59 -18.05
N GLU A 109 21.39 0.36 -18.15
CA GLU A 109 22.05 -0.86 -17.64
C GLU A 109 22.14 -0.89 -16.10
N LYS A 110 21.84 0.25 -15.45
CA LYS A 110 21.76 0.41 -14.00
C LYS A 110 20.30 0.33 -13.53
N VAL A 111 20.12 0.23 -12.22
CA VAL A 111 18.79 0.22 -11.59
C VAL A 111 18.46 1.62 -11.09
N TYR A 112 17.41 2.23 -11.63
CA TYR A 112 16.75 3.37 -11.01
C TYR A 112 15.97 2.91 -9.79
N SER A 113 15.97 3.72 -8.75
CA SER A 113 15.17 3.50 -7.56
C SER A 113 14.72 4.84 -6.99
N GLY A 114 13.45 4.95 -6.65
CA GLY A 114 12.89 6.23 -6.22
C GLY A 114 11.37 6.24 -6.15
N THR A 115 10.83 7.45 -6.08
CA THR A 115 9.40 7.74 -6.00
C THR A 115 8.96 8.56 -7.20
N LEU A 116 7.93 8.09 -7.89
CA LEU A 116 7.21 8.83 -8.92
C LEU A 116 5.96 9.45 -8.30
N TYR A 117 5.83 10.76 -8.40
CA TYR A 117 4.60 11.50 -8.13
C TYR A 117 3.93 11.84 -9.46
N TYR A 118 2.63 11.61 -9.60
CA TYR A 118 1.93 11.82 -10.85
C TYR A 118 0.50 12.36 -10.65
N ASN A 119 0.03 13.12 -11.64
CA ASN A 119 -1.33 13.60 -11.79
C ASN A 119 -1.68 13.62 -13.28
N ALA A 120 -2.44 12.63 -13.71
CA ALA A 120 -2.82 12.42 -15.10
C ALA A 120 -4.27 12.83 -15.35
N THR A 121 -4.58 13.14 -16.61
CA THR A 121 -5.95 13.48 -17.03
C THR A 121 -6.92 12.29 -17.04
N GLU A 122 -6.40 11.08 -16.85
CA GLU A 122 -7.16 9.84 -16.81
C GLU A 122 -6.43 8.75 -16.02
N PRO A 123 -7.10 7.65 -15.63
CA PRO A 123 -6.42 6.49 -15.07
C PRO A 123 -5.36 5.95 -16.02
N ILE A 124 -4.20 5.65 -15.47
CA ILE A 124 -2.99 5.23 -16.19
C ILE A 124 -2.52 3.84 -15.70
N GLN A 125 -1.52 3.30 -16.37
CA GLN A 125 -0.71 2.16 -15.95
C GLN A 125 0.71 2.64 -15.74
N LEU A 126 1.28 2.35 -14.57
CA LEU A 126 2.67 2.62 -14.25
C LEU A 126 3.51 1.40 -14.60
N ILE A 127 4.63 1.63 -15.28
CA ILE A 127 5.48 0.56 -15.78
C ILE A 127 6.90 0.78 -15.31
N THR A 128 7.51 -0.28 -14.81
CA THR A 128 8.97 -0.39 -14.80
C THR A 128 9.42 -1.57 -15.65
N LEU A 129 10.58 -1.42 -16.30
CA LEU A 129 11.18 -2.46 -17.13
C LEU A 129 12.35 -3.12 -16.39
N HIS A 130 12.50 -4.43 -16.59
CA HIS A 130 13.57 -5.26 -16.03
C HIS A 130 14.35 -5.90 -17.17
N GLY A 131 15.67 -5.79 -17.13
CA GLY A 131 16.53 -6.46 -18.10
C GLY A 131 17.61 -5.56 -18.70
N PRO A 132 18.11 -5.89 -19.90
CA PRO A 132 17.52 -6.79 -20.90
C PRO A 132 17.48 -8.27 -20.48
N LEU A 133 16.46 -9.00 -20.95
CA LEU A 133 16.28 -10.44 -20.76
C LEU A 133 17.23 -11.23 -21.67
N LYS A 134 17.78 -12.33 -21.17
CA LYS A 134 18.56 -13.29 -21.95
C LYS A 134 17.65 -14.28 -22.69
N ASP A 135 18.24 -15.02 -23.63
CA ASP A 135 17.54 -16.06 -24.36
C ASP A 135 16.90 -17.11 -23.42
N GLY A 136 15.58 -17.24 -23.51
CA GLY A 136 14.81 -18.19 -22.71
C GLY A 136 14.40 -17.71 -21.32
N GLU A 137 14.65 -16.44 -20.97
CA GLU A 137 14.14 -15.79 -19.75
C GLU A 137 12.73 -15.22 -19.93
N ASP A 138 12.20 -15.15 -21.16
CA ASP A 138 10.88 -14.66 -21.54
C ASP A 138 9.76 -15.70 -21.36
N LYS A 139 9.71 -16.34 -20.19
CA LYS A 139 8.79 -17.44 -19.88
C LYS A 139 7.59 -16.99 -19.05
N GLY A 140 6.55 -16.54 -19.75
CA GLY A 140 5.22 -16.31 -19.16
C GLY A 140 5.04 -14.97 -18.45
N GLN A 141 6.12 -14.21 -18.22
CA GLN A 141 6.01 -12.81 -17.84
C GLN A 141 5.56 -11.98 -19.03
N ALA A 142 4.97 -10.81 -18.76
CA ALA A 142 4.71 -9.86 -19.81
C ALA A 142 6.03 -9.18 -20.23
N ILE A 143 6.22 -9.02 -21.54
CA ILE A 143 7.46 -8.55 -22.15
C ILE A 143 7.22 -7.32 -23.02
N TRP A 144 8.25 -6.48 -23.12
CA TRP A 144 8.32 -5.32 -23.99
C TRP A 144 9.53 -5.45 -24.92
N THR A 145 9.38 -5.03 -26.18
CA THR A 145 10.48 -4.89 -27.14
C THR A 145 10.20 -3.74 -28.10
N ALA A 146 11.19 -2.88 -28.34
CA ALA A 146 11.12 -1.81 -29.33
C ALA A 146 11.69 -2.21 -30.69
N ASP A 147 12.67 -3.13 -30.72
CA ASP A 147 13.40 -3.55 -31.92
C ASP A 147 13.05 -4.97 -32.39
N GLY A 148 12.20 -5.67 -31.64
CA GLY A 148 11.83 -7.07 -31.88
C GLY A 148 12.90 -8.09 -31.47
N VAL A 149 14.03 -7.62 -30.94
CA VAL A 149 15.19 -8.45 -30.58
C VAL A 149 15.46 -8.35 -29.08
N THR A 150 15.66 -7.13 -28.58
CA THR A 150 15.92 -6.85 -27.18
C THR A 150 14.61 -6.88 -26.41
N LYS A 151 14.51 -7.85 -25.48
CA LYS A 151 13.32 -8.05 -24.65
C LYS A 151 13.56 -7.53 -23.24
N TYR A 152 12.55 -6.91 -22.67
CA TYR A 152 12.52 -6.50 -21.27
C TYR A 152 11.28 -7.13 -20.64
N ALA A 153 11.38 -7.63 -19.42
CA ALA A 153 10.18 -7.92 -18.65
C ALA A 153 9.60 -6.59 -18.17
N LEU A 154 8.27 -6.52 -18.09
CA LEU A 154 7.59 -5.33 -17.63
C LEU A 154 6.80 -5.65 -16.36
N THR A 155 6.80 -4.70 -15.44
CA THR A 155 5.96 -4.71 -14.25
C THR A 155 4.96 -3.60 -14.39
N PHE A 156 3.68 -3.95 -14.43
CA PHE A 156 2.60 -2.98 -14.42
C PHE A 156 2.07 -2.82 -13.00
N VAL A 157 1.83 -1.57 -12.62
CA VAL A 157 0.97 -1.20 -11.50
C VAL A 157 -0.18 -0.40 -12.08
N ASN A 158 -1.41 -0.84 -11.85
CA ASN A 158 -2.60 -0.09 -12.24
C ASN A 158 -3.05 0.70 -11.02
N PRO A 159 -2.70 1.98 -10.89
CA PRO A 159 -3.34 2.79 -9.88
C PRO A 159 -4.84 2.92 -10.17
N ASP A 160 -5.67 2.72 -9.16
CA ASP A 160 -7.11 2.95 -9.26
C ASP A 160 -7.44 4.45 -9.48
N ASN A 161 -6.44 5.32 -9.26
CA ASN A 161 -6.53 6.77 -9.36
C ASN A 161 -5.64 7.33 -10.48
N ALA A 162 -6.08 8.44 -11.08
CA ALA A 162 -5.29 9.20 -12.07
C ALA A 162 -4.13 9.99 -11.44
N GLN A 163 -4.08 10.09 -10.11
CA GLN A 163 -3.03 10.77 -9.35
C GLN A 163 -2.55 9.89 -8.20
N GLY A 164 -1.30 10.09 -7.78
CA GLY A 164 -0.74 9.38 -6.64
C GLY A 164 0.78 9.41 -6.61
N GLU A 165 1.32 8.52 -5.79
CA GLU A 165 2.74 8.25 -5.71
C GLU A 165 3.02 6.76 -5.91
N TRP A 166 4.20 6.45 -6.43
CA TRP A 166 4.63 5.08 -6.64
C TRP A 166 6.13 4.93 -6.43
N LYS A 167 6.50 4.07 -5.49
CA LYS A 167 7.88 3.67 -5.26
C LYS A 167 8.26 2.51 -6.16
N PHE A 168 9.39 2.64 -6.86
CA PHE A 168 9.79 1.71 -7.90
C PHE A 168 11.28 1.37 -7.83
N ALA A 169 11.62 0.21 -8.40
CA ALA A 169 12.98 -0.13 -8.79
C ALA A 169 12.97 -0.74 -10.20
N GLY A 170 13.85 -0.29 -11.08
CA GLY A 170 13.99 -0.90 -12.41
C GLY A 170 14.87 -0.15 -13.40
N ASN A 171 14.97 -0.67 -14.61
CA ASN A 171 15.87 -0.18 -15.65
C ASN A 171 15.27 0.94 -16.52
N ALA A 172 13.96 1.14 -16.44
CA ALA A 172 13.24 2.28 -17.04
C ALA A 172 11.94 2.54 -16.28
N LEU A 173 11.37 3.73 -16.49
CA LEU A 173 10.09 4.15 -15.92
C LEU A 173 9.20 4.71 -17.02
N VAL A 174 8.00 4.16 -17.18
CA VAL A 174 7.06 4.54 -18.23
C VAL A 174 5.66 4.67 -17.64
N ILE A 175 4.93 5.70 -18.07
CA ILE A 175 3.50 5.84 -17.83
C ILE A 175 2.76 5.46 -19.10
N HIS A 176 1.69 4.69 -18.99
CA HIS A 176 1.03 4.05 -20.14
C HIS A 176 -0.50 4.07 -19.99
N THR A 177 -1.21 4.02 -21.12
CA THR A 177 -2.65 3.74 -21.17
C THR A 177 -2.95 2.82 -22.34
N LYS A 178 -3.99 1.99 -22.20
CA LYS A 178 -4.48 1.14 -23.29
C LYS A 178 -5.30 1.92 -24.32
N LYS A 179 -5.61 3.19 -24.04
CA LYS A 179 -6.38 4.03 -24.95
C LYS A 179 -5.51 4.48 -26.13
N THR A 180 -6.17 4.69 -27.27
CA THR A 180 -5.54 5.20 -28.50
C THR A 180 -5.39 6.72 -28.48
N THR A 181 -6.16 7.42 -27.65
CA THR A 181 -6.16 8.87 -27.51
C THR A 181 -5.09 9.33 -26.53
N PRO A 182 -4.30 10.38 -26.87
CA PRO A 182 -3.31 10.91 -25.95
C PRO A 182 -3.90 11.36 -24.61
N PHE A 183 -3.15 11.16 -23.54
CA PHE A 183 -3.39 11.72 -22.21
C PHE A 183 -2.29 12.71 -21.85
N SER A 184 -2.57 13.59 -20.90
CA SER A 184 -1.55 14.46 -20.30
C SER A 184 -1.29 14.02 -18.86
N VAL A 185 -0.05 14.14 -18.43
CA VAL A 185 0.38 13.85 -17.07
C VAL A 185 1.36 14.90 -16.59
N ASP A 186 1.09 15.43 -15.41
CA ASP A 186 2.07 16.17 -14.63
C ASP A 186 2.74 15.18 -13.70
N TYR A 187 4.07 15.19 -13.66
CA TYR A 187 4.83 14.29 -12.80
C TYR A 187 6.06 14.95 -12.20
N MET A 188 6.51 14.39 -11.09
CA MET A 188 7.80 14.65 -10.47
C MET A 188 8.43 13.31 -10.13
N VAL A 189 9.73 13.14 -10.38
CA VAL A 189 10.43 11.89 -10.09
C VAL A 189 11.66 12.19 -9.25
N GLU A 190 11.70 11.60 -8.07
CA GLU A 190 12.85 11.63 -7.16
C GLU A 190 13.52 10.27 -7.23
N TYR A 191 14.74 10.20 -7.76
CA TYR A 191 15.39 8.91 -8.01
C TYR A 191 16.91 8.96 -7.91
N GLU A 192 17.48 7.77 -7.67
CA GLU A 192 18.89 7.49 -7.82
C GLU A 192 19.11 6.43 -8.90
N GLU A 193 20.12 6.61 -9.75
CA GLU A 193 20.55 5.61 -10.73
C GLU A 193 21.75 4.82 -10.19
N LYS A 194 21.51 3.59 -9.74
CA LYS A 194 22.48 2.78 -8.98
C LYS A 194 23.10 1.69 -9.83
N ALA A 195 24.43 1.60 -9.78
CA ALA A 195 25.16 0.48 -10.36
C ALA A 195 24.82 -0.83 -9.64
N ILE A 196 24.87 -1.94 -10.39
CA ILE A 196 24.65 -3.28 -9.84
C ILE A 196 25.67 -3.57 -8.74
N SER A 197 25.18 -4.09 -7.62
CA SER A 197 25.94 -4.44 -6.42
C SER A 197 25.27 -5.61 -5.71
N ASP A 198 25.84 -6.04 -4.57
CA ASP A 198 25.25 -7.14 -3.78
C ASP A 198 23.88 -6.78 -3.15
N SER A 199 23.45 -5.51 -3.18
CA SER A 199 22.15 -5.06 -2.67
C SER A 199 21.32 -4.32 -3.71
N VAL A 200 21.84 -4.15 -4.93
CA VAL A 200 21.15 -3.54 -6.06
C VAL A 200 21.29 -4.48 -7.24
N ILE A 201 20.21 -5.20 -7.57
CA ILE A 201 20.24 -6.25 -8.58
C ILE A 201 19.01 -6.20 -9.49
N THR A 202 19.15 -6.68 -10.70
CA THR A 202 18.04 -6.94 -11.62
C THR A 202 18.30 -8.25 -12.36
N GLY A 203 17.25 -8.97 -12.71
CA GLY A 203 17.37 -10.17 -13.50
C GLY A 203 16.12 -11.03 -13.49
N THR A 204 16.29 -12.26 -13.95
CA THR A 204 15.23 -13.27 -14.01
C THR A 204 15.64 -14.48 -13.16
N ILE A 205 14.70 -15.00 -12.39
CA ILE A 205 14.87 -16.18 -11.55
C ILE A 205 13.75 -17.19 -11.84
N GLN A 206 14.14 -18.47 -11.88
CA GLN A 206 13.19 -19.58 -11.89
C GLN A 206 13.09 -20.14 -10.48
N SER A 207 11.87 -20.40 -10.03
CA SER A 207 11.65 -21.00 -8.72
C SER A 207 12.15 -22.45 -8.67
N VAL A 208 12.45 -22.89 -7.47
CA VAL A 208 12.74 -24.29 -7.13
C VAL A 208 11.73 -24.78 -6.10
N GLN A 209 11.72 -26.08 -5.82
CA GLN A 209 10.96 -26.63 -4.71
C GLN A 209 11.37 -25.95 -3.40
N ASP A 210 10.39 -25.48 -2.63
CA ASP A 210 10.66 -24.79 -1.36
C ASP A 210 11.37 -25.76 -0.41
N PRO A 211 12.61 -25.42 0.06
CA PRO A 211 13.35 -26.28 0.95
C PRO A 211 12.87 -26.20 2.41
N GLY A 212 11.91 -25.32 2.71
CA GLY A 212 11.30 -25.20 4.03
C GLY A 212 10.58 -26.48 4.45
N MET A 213 10.82 -26.91 5.68
CA MET A 213 10.13 -28.06 6.27
C MET A 213 8.61 -27.78 6.32
N GLY A 214 7.80 -28.69 5.78
CA GLY A 214 6.35 -28.54 5.66
C GLY A 214 5.88 -27.70 4.46
N HIS A 215 6.81 -27.18 3.65
CA HIS A 215 6.53 -26.42 2.42
C HIS A 215 6.93 -27.19 1.16
N GLU A 216 7.21 -28.49 1.25
CA GLU A 216 7.81 -29.27 0.16
C GLU A 216 6.92 -29.36 -1.09
N SER A 217 5.62 -29.09 -0.99
CA SER A 217 4.71 -29.01 -2.15
C SER A 217 4.72 -27.66 -2.86
N HIS A 218 5.42 -26.65 -2.34
CA HIS A 218 5.43 -25.28 -2.84
C HIS A 218 6.67 -25.00 -3.71
N GLN A 219 6.70 -23.80 -4.28
CA GLN A 219 7.86 -23.29 -4.99
C GLN A 219 8.35 -21.98 -4.38
N LEU A 220 9.67 -21.80 -4.37
CA LEU A 220 10.38 -20.65 -3.81
C LEU A 220 11.45 -20.15 -4.79
N ALA A 221 11.55 -18.84 -4.97
CA ALA A 221 12.62 -18.16 -5.69
C ALA A 221 13.25 -17.11 -4.76
N VAL A 222 14.47 -17.38 -4.30
CA VAL A 222 15.18 -16.50 -3.35
C VAL A 222 15.91 -15.40 -4.12
N ILE A 223 15.59 -14.14 -3.83
CA ILE A 223 16.23 -12.97 -4.44
C ILE A 223 17.46 -12.57 -3.61
N PHE A 224 17.27 -12.40 -2.30
CA PHE A 224 18.37 -12.28 -1.35
C PHE A 224 18.33 -13.46 -0.40
N ALA A 225 19.42 -14.23 -0.38
CA ALA A 225 19.60 -15.30 0.57
C ALA A 225 19.73 -14.76 1.99
N PRO A 226 19.36 -15.56 3.02
CA PRO A 226 19.54 -15.17 4.41
C PRO A 226 20.96 -14.67 4.69
N SER A 227 21.03 -13.48 5.29
CA SER A 227 22.27 -12.79 5.65
C SER A 227 22.23 -12.35 7.11
N SER A 228 23.40 -12.15 7.72
CA SER A 228 23.52 -11.42 8.99
C SER A 228 23.13 -9.95 8.86
N ASP A 229 23.15 -9.42 7.64
CA ASP A 229 22.77 -8.05 7.32
C ASP A 229 21.26 -7.97 7.10
N VAL A 230 20.67 -6.84 7.47
CA VAL A 230 19.28 -6.52 7.12
C VAL A 230 19.29 -5.73 5.83
N TYR A 231 18.50 -6.18 4.87
CA TYR A 231 18.20 -5.46 3.64
C TYR A 231 16.92 -4.66 3.85
N SER A 232 16.94 -3.38 3.46
CA SER A 232 15.72 -2.59 3.32
C SER A 232 15.72 -1.84 2.00
N GLY A 233 14.59 -1.85 1.30
CA GLY A 233 14.50 -1.23 -0.02
C GLY A 233 13.23 -1.57 -0.77
N ILE A 234 13.29 -1.41 -2.10
CA ILE A 234 12.17 -1.59 -3.02
C ILE A 234 12.46 -2.78 -3.94
N LEU A 235 11.50 -3.69 -4.05
CA LEU A 235 11.44 -4.77 -5.03
C LEU A 235 10.31 -4.48 -6.02
N SER A 236 10.62 -4.38 -7.30
CA SER A 236 9.62 -4.44 -8.38
C SER A 236 9.79 -5.75 -9.15
N TYR A 237 8.68 -6.43 -9.45
CA TYR A 237 8.71 -7.80 -9.99
C TYR A 237 7.57 -8.08 -10.97
N SER A 238 7.78 -9.07 -11.84
CA SER A 238 6.83 -9.61 -12.81
C SER A 238 7.03 -11.12 -12.94
N ALA A 239 6.01 -11.90 -12.65
CA ALA A 239 6.03 -13.35 -12.58
C ALA A 239 5.10 -14.00 -13.62
N SER A 240 5.38 -15.25 -13.94
CA SER A 240 4.58 -16.07 -14.86
C SER A 240 3.22 -16.48 -14.30
N GLU A 241 3.05 -16.37 -12.98
CA GLU A 241 1.83 -16.70 -12.25
C GLU A 241 1.69 -15.81 -11.00
N ASN A 242 0.54 -15.88 -10.31
CA ASN A 242 0.37 -15.18 -9.05
C ASN A 242 1.30 -15.78 -7.99
N ILE A 243 2.00 -14.91 -7.27
CA ILE A 243 2.97 -15.28 -6.24
C ILE A 243 2.65 -14.57 -4.93
N GLN A 244 3.28 -15.02 -3.87
CA GLN A 244 3.33 -14.42 -2.55
C GLN A 244 4.75 -13.88 -2.32
N LEU A 245 4.85 -12.71 -1.72
CA LEU A 245 6.14 -12.11 -1.36
C LEU A 245 6.49 -12.55 0.05
N VAL A 246 7.76 -12.89 0.25
CA VAL A 246 8.27 -13.40 1.52
C VAL A 246 9.46 -12.58 1.96
N SER A 247 9.39 -12.04 3.17
CA SER A 247 10.56 -11.53 3.90
C SER A 247 10.87 -12.47 5.06
N LEU A 248 12.15 -12.75 5.26
CA LEU A 248 12.62 -13.53 6.41
C LEU A 248 13.42 -12.64 7.36
N ARG A 249 13.10 -12.71 8.65
CA ARG A 249 13.91 -12.15 9.74
C ARG A 249 14.52 -13.27 10.54
N GLY A 250 15.83 -13.21 10.79
CA GLY A 250 16.48 -14.19 11.66
C GLY A 250 17.94 -14.48 11.29
N PRO A 251 18.55 -15.48 11.96
CA PRO A 251 17.91 -16.48 12.80
C PRO A 251 17.28 -15.90 14.08
N ILE A 252 16.10 -16.41 14.48
CA ILE A 252 15.44 -15.99 15.72
C ILE A 252 16.04 -16.70 16.93
N GLY A 253 16.04 -16.03 18.09
CA GLY A 253 16.53 -16.57 19.35
C GLY A 253 15.64 -17.68 19.94
N PRO A 254 16.16 -18.47 20.90
CA PRO A 254 15.42 -19.57 21.53
C PRO A 254 14.16 -19.13 22.30
N ASP A 255 14.10 -17.86 22.72
CA ASP A 255 12.98 -17.28 23.46
C ASP A 255 11.99 -16.53 22.53
N GLU A 256 12.27 -16.48 21.22
CA GLU A 256 11.36 -15.87 20.23
C GLU A 256 10.37 -16.92 19.70
N HIS A 257 9.08 -16.55 19.67
CA HIS A 257 7.99 -17.45 19.25
C HIS A 257 7.07 -16.76 18.22
N PRO A 258 7.57 -16.44 17.01
CA PRO A 258 6.77 -15.79 16.00
C PRO A 258 5.69 -16.74 15.47
N GLU A 259 4.55 -16.17 15.05
CA GLU A 259 3.40 -16.95 14.57
C GLU A 259 3.72 -17.82 13.34
N LYS A 260 4.60 -17.33 12.47
CA LYS A 260 5.02 -18.00 11.24
C LYS A 260 6.53 -18.12 11.21
N THR A 261 6.98 -19.37 11.15
CA THR A 261 8.40 -19.71 11.07
C THR A 261 8.71 -20.41 9.76
N TRP A 262 9.93 -20.24 9.30
CA TRP A 262 10.50 -21.00 8.19
C TRP A 262 11.86 -21.55 8.60
N THR A 263 12.12 -22.82 8.27
CA THR A 263 13.42 -23.46 8.50
C THR A 263 13.69 -24.48 7.40
N ALA A 264 14.91 -24.46 6.87
CA ALA A 264 15.37 -25.44 5.89
C ALA A 264 16.08 -26.64 6.52
N ASP A 265 16.61 -26.50 7.74
CA ASP A 265 17.44 -27.52 8.41
C ASP A 265 16.86 -28.00 9.75
N GLY A 266 15.76 -27.40 10.21
CA GLY A 266 15.12 -27.70 11.50
C GLY A 266 15.80 -27.07 12.72
N THR A 267 16.88 -26.32 12.53
CA THR A 267 17.70 -25.72 13.60
C THR A 267 17.83 -24.20 13.48
N THR A 268 17.95 -23.70 12.25
CA THR A 268 18.00 -22.28 11.92
C THR A 268 16.58 -21.84 11.59
N ILE A 269 15.96 -21.12 12.53
CA ILE A 269 14.56 -20.70 12.41
C ILE A 269 14.54 -19.22 12.02
N PHE A 270 13.73 -18.89 11.02
CA PHE A 270 13.46 -17.53 10.60
C PHE A 270 12.00 -17.20 10.88
N GLU A 271 11.73 -16.00 11.36
CA GLU A 271 10.41 -15.40 11.29
C GLU A 271 10.08 -15.09 9.82
N MET A 272 8.85 -15.39 9.41
CA MET A 272 8.42 -15.29 8.02
C MET A 272 7.21 -14.37 7.88
N THR A 273 7.39 -13.29 7.13
CA THR A 273 6.31 -12.38 6.74
C THR A 273 5.85 -12.72 5.32
N PHE A 274 4.55 -13.00 5.18
CA PHE A 274 3.90 -13.15 3.88
C PHE A 274 3.14 -11.89 3.51
N VAL A 275 3.37 -11.40 2.31
CA VAL A 275 2.45 -10.48 1.63
C VAL A 275 1.81 -11.28 0.50
N ASP A 276 0.49 -11.35 0.47
CA ASP A 276 -0.27 -11.97 -0.62
C ASP A 276 -0.81 -10.86 -1.52
N PRO A 277 -0.02 -10.38 -2.50
CA PRO A 277 -0.44 -9.27 -3.33
C PRO A 277 -1.61 -9.64 -4.26
N ALA A 278 -2.08 -10.91 -4.26
CA ALA A 278 -3.02 -11.48 -5.24
C ALA A 278 -2.63 -11.24 -6.72
N ASN A 279 -1.39 -10.82 -6.97
CA ASN A 279 -0.94 -10.28 -8.24
C ASN A 279 0.37 -10.94 -8.67
N LYS A 280 0.51 -11.23 -9.96
CA LYS A 280 1.75 -11.72 -10.56
C LYS A 280 2.79 -10.63 -10.80
N MET A 281 2.50 -9.36 -10.52
CA MET A 281 3.42 -8.25 -10.73
C MET A 281 3.09 -7.11 -9.74
N GLY A 282 4.10 -6.34 -9.36
CA GLY A 282 3.91 -5.21 -8.46
C GLY A 282 5.24 -4.60 -8.01
N SER A 283 5.14 -3.62 -7.10
CA SER A 283 6.28 -3.11 -6.33
C SER A 283 6.00 -3.24 -4.84
N TRP A 284 7.04 -3.51 -4.07
CA TRP A 284 6.95 -3.81 -2.66
C TRP A 284 8.13 -3.19 -1.93
N GLU A 285 7.84 -2.42 -0.90
CA GLU A 285 8.83 -1.99 0.08
C GLU A 285 9.04 -3.09 1.09
N PHE A 286 10.30 -3.47 1.33
CA PHE A 286 10.61 -4.58 2.20
C PHE A 286 11.70 -4.23 3.20
N SER A 287 11.71 -4.99 4.29
CA SER A 287 12.82 -5.09 5.22
C SER A 287 12.97 -6.55 5.66
N GLY A 288 14.21 -7.06 5.71
CA GLY A 288 14.49 -8.42 6.17
C GLY A 288 15.92 -8.89 5.89
N ASN A 289 16.28 -10.02 6.48
CA ASN A 289 17.56 -10.71 6.26
C ASN A 289 17.58 -11.51 4.96
N ALA A 290 16.41 -11.86 4.43
CA ALA A 290 16.23 -12.52 3.15
C ALA A 290 14.93 -12.04 2.50
N ILE A 291 14.89 -12.06 1.16
CA ILE A 291 13.65 -11.88 0.41
C ILE A 291 13.47 -12.96 -0.65
N ALA A 292 12.25 -13.44 -0.78
CA ALA A 292 11.90 -14.48 -1.73
C ALA A 292 10.50 -14.28 -2.32
N LEU A 293 10.28 -14.93 -3.46
CA LEU A 293 8.99 -15.08 -4.10
C LEU A 293 8.53 -16.52 -3.87
N HIS A 294 7.27 -16.73 -3.53
CA HIS A 294 6.71 -18.02 -3.19
C HIS A 294 5.41 -18.28 -3.94
N THR A 295 5.10 -19.53 -4.26
CA THR A 295 3.74 -19.95 -4.67
C THR A 295 3.40 -21.28 -4.04
N LYS A 296 2.12 -21.49 -3.73
CA LYS A 296 1.61 -22.77 -3.22
C LYS A 296 1.46 -23.81 -4.33
N ASN A 297 1.67 -23.44 -5.58
CA ASN A 297 1.64 -24.34 -6.71
C ASN A 297 2.89 -25.24 -6.74
N THR A 298 2.73 -26.46 -7.26
CA THR A 298 3.81 -27.45 -7.38
C THR A 298 4.67 -27.24 -8.62
N THR A 299 4.24 -26.39 -9.55
CA THR A 299 4.92 -26.12 -10.81
C THR A 299 5.81 -24.90 -10.70
N ALA A 300 7.04 -24.99 -11.21
CA ALA A 300 7.98 -23.88 -11.17
C ALA A 300 7.46 -22.65 -11.94
N PHE A 301 7.62 -21.48 -11.34
CA PHE A 301 7.36 -20.18 -11.96
C PHE A 301 8.66 -19.48 -12.34
N THR A 302 8.55 -18.49 -13.22
CA THR A 302 9.67 -17.60 -13.56
C THR A 302 9.29 -16.17 -13.22
N ALA A 303 10.19 -15.43 -12.59
CA ALA A 303 9.99 -14.03 -12.22
C ALA A 303 11.17 -13.18 -12.68
N SER A 304 10.86 -12.02 -13.26
CA SER A 304 11.83 -10.97 -13.52
C SER A 304 11.65 -9.86 -12.50
N TYR A 305 12.74 -9.26 -12.05
CA TYR A 305 12.71 -8.31 -10.94
C TYR A 305 13.82 -7.28 -11.03
N SER A 306 13.64 -6.19 -10.29
CA SER A 306 14.70 -5.25 -9.91
C SER A 306 14.54 -4.92 -8.44
N VAL A 307 15.67 -4.91 -7.74
CA VAL A 307 15.78 -4.58 -6.32
C VAL A 307 16.82 -3.50 -6.14
N SER A 308 16.50 -2.52 -5.33
CA SER A 308 17.44 -1.54 -4.80
C SER A 308 17.27 -1.48 -3.30
N ALA A 309 18.28 -1.97 -2.58
CA ALA A 309 18.29 -2.04 -1.13
C ALA A 309 19.58 -1.50 -0.53
N VAL A 310 19.51 -1.12 0.73
CA VAL A 310 20.64 -0.84 1.60
C VAL A 310 20.86 -2.03 2.53
N LYS A 311 22.14 -2.38 2.76
CA LYS A 311 22.55 -3.36 3.78
C LYS A 311 22.94 -2.61 5.04
N SER A 312 22.35 -2.96 6.18
CA SER A 312 22.88 -2.61 7.49
C SER A 312 23.54 -3.85 8.10
N GLY A 313 24.82 -3.72 8.46
CA GLY A 313 25.59 -4.81 9.06
C GLY A 313 25.01 -5.23 10.41
N GLY A 314 24.92 -6.53 10.67
CA GLY A 314 24.59 -7.07 11.99
C GLY A 314 25.54 -6.50 13.05
N MET A 315 24.97 -5.86 14.09
CA MET A 315 25.55 -4.77 14.88
C MET A 315 25.51 -3.41 14.17
N VAL A 316 24.35 -2.76 14.28
CA VAL A 316 24.33 -1.34 14.66
C VAL A 316 25.43 -1.07 15.70
N SER A 317 26.55 -0.48 15.29
CA SER A 317 26.95 0.71 16.05
C SER A 317 25.78 1.67 15.88
N PRO A 318 25.26 2.28 16.95
CA PRO A 318 24.20 3.25 16.77
C PRO A 318 24.75 4.24 15.76
N ILE A 319 24.15 4.24 14.56
CA ILE A 319 23.90 5.50 13.86
C ILE A 319 23.49 6.38 15.02
N SER A 320 24.25 7.45 15.32
CA SER A 320 23.78 8.46 16.25
C SER A 320 22.37 8.74 15.79
N ALA A 321 21.40 8.11 16.45
CA ALA A 321 20.05 8.09 15.98
C ALA A 321 19.68 9.53 16.20
N MET A 322 19.69 10.29 15.12
CA MET A 322 18.74 11.38 15.08
C MET A 322 17.43 10.66 15.38
N PRO A 323 16.77 10.97 16.52
CA PRO A 323 15.53 10.31 16.84
C PRO A 323 14.69 10.41 15.58
N ILE A 324 14.20 9.28 15.06
CA ILE A 324 13.18 9.30 14.01
C ILE A 324 12.03 10.02 14.70
N ALA A 325 11.95 11.32 14.44
CA ALA A 325 10.91 12.14 15.01
C ALA A 325 9.60 11.55 14.49
N PRO A 326 8.58 11.42 15.35
CA PRO A 326 7.27 10.97 14.91
C PRO A 326 6.86 11.78 13.67
N SER A 327 6.52 11.10 12.60
CA SER A 327 6.16 11.71 11.33
C SER A 327 4.64 11.85 11.24
N THR A 328 4.18 12.92 10.57
CA THR A 328 2.75 13.17 10.37
C THR A 328 2.39 12.85 8.92
N HIS A 329 1.51 11.86 8.74
CA HIS A 329 0.96 11.46 7.44
C HIS A 329 -0.42 12.09 7.25
N VAL A 330 -0.85 12.31 6.00
CA VAL A 330 -2.11 13.02 5.73
C VAL A 330 -3.07 12.12 4.96
N ILE A 331 -4.32 12.05 5.43
CA ILE A 331 -5.45 11.44 4.73
C ILE A 331 -6.48 12.53 4.42
N SER A 332 -6.86 12.73 3.17
CA SER A 332 -7.86 13.72 2.79
C SER A 332 -9.23 13.07 2.61
N ILE A 333 -10.26 13.64 3.20
CA ILE A 333 -11.66 13.33 2.83
C ILE A 333 -11.93 13.99 1.47
N ALA A 334 -12.42 13.21 0.51
CA ALA A 334 -12.65 13.69 -0.84
C ALA A 334 -13.87 14.63 -0.93
N ASN A 335 -13.83 15.57 -1.88
CA ASN A 335 -14.97 16.43 -2.15
C ASN A 335 -16.15 15.60 -2.71
N GLY A 336 -17.33 15.75 -2.09
CA GLY A 336 -18.51 14.96 -2.41
C GLY A 336 -18.61 13.60 -1.71
N ALA A 337 -17.72 13.28 -0.76
CA ALA A 337 -17.77 12.02 -0.01
C ALA A 337 -19.05 11.84 0.83
N SER A 338 -19.74 12.95 1.16
CA SER A 338 -21.06 12.92 1.83
C SER A 338 -22.21 12.39 0.95
N ALA A 339 -21.97 12.09 -0.32
CA ALA A 339 -22.90 11.39 -1.18
C ALA A 339 -22.40 9.95 -1.44
N PRO A 340 -23.29 8.94 -1.43
CA PRO A 340 -22.91 7.59 -1.83
C PRO A 340 -22.34 7.56 -3.25
N GLY A 341 -21.31 6.74 -3.45
CA GLY A 341 -20.58 6.54 -4.69
C GLY A 341 -19.08 6.36 -4.48
N CYS A 342 -18.48 7.08 -3.51
CA CYS A 342 -17.05 7.02 -3.23
C CYS A 342 -16.62 5.66 -2.64
N GLU A 343 -17.52 4.92 -1.99
CA GLU A 343 -17.28 3.60 -1.40
C GLU A 343 -17.08 2.51 -2.45
N THR A 344 -17.57 2.74 -3.68
CA THR A 344 -17.41 1.77 -4.77
C THR A 344 -16.00 1.78 -5.36
N THR A 345 -15.24 2.85 -5.08
CA THR A 345 -13.88 3.08 -5.57
C THR A 345 -12.87 3.28 -4.44
N ASN A 346 -13.29 3.13 -3.17
CA ASN A 346 -12.46 3.43 -1.99
C ASN A 346 -11.87 4.86 -2.02
N GLN A 347 -12.65 5.84 -2.48
CA GLN A 347 -12.22 7.23 -2.64
C GLN A 347 -12.80 8.20 -1.60
N CYS A 348 -13.43 7.68 -0.54
CA CYS A 348 -14.00 8.53 0.50
C CYS A 348 -12.92 9.17 1.38
N TYR A 349 -11.91 8.38 1.77
CA TYR A 349 -10.67 8.80 2.41
C TYR A 349 -9.50 8.53 1.47
N LEU A 350 -8.59 9.49 1.31
CA LEU A 350 -7.51 9.45 0.33
C LEU A 350 -6.14 9.65 1.02
N PRO A 351 -5.27 8.63 1.08
CA PRO A 351 -5.50 7.26 0.61
C PRO A 351 -6.52 6.49 1.46
N TYR A 352 -7.09 5.42 0.90
CA TYR A 352 -7.98 4.50 1.62
C TYR A 352 -7.26 3.71 2.70
N SER A 353 -6.09 3.14 2.33
CA SER A 353 -5.22 2.37 3.22
C SER A 353 -3.88 3.10 3.32
N LEU A 354 -3.39 3.28 4.55
CA LEU A 354 -2.13 3.97 4.85
C LEU A 354 -1.27 3.11 5.77
N GLU A 355 -0.03 2.83 5.39
CA GLU A 355 0.95 2.13 6.23
C GLU A 355 1.86 3.12 6.96
N ILE A 356 2.02 2.97 8.28
CA ILE A 356 2.83 3.85 9.16
C ILE A 356 3.62 3.04 10.19
N ILE A 357 4.46 3.70 10.99
CA ILE A 357 5.20 3.09 12.10
C ILE A 357 4.60 3.55 13.43
N ALA A 358 4.62 2.68 14.44
CA ALA A 358 4.17 3.00 15.79
C ALA A 358 4.86 4.27 16.33
N GLY A 359 4.06 5.20 16.84
CA GLY A 359 4.41 6.55 17.24
C GLY A 359 4.24 7.61 16.14
N ASP A 360 3.90 7.26 14.90
CA ASP A 360 3.51 8.24 13.87
C ASP A 360 2.11 8.80 14.12
N THR A 361 1.87 10.00 13.61
CA THR A 361 0.57 10.68 13.64
C THR A 361 -0.07 10.62 12.25
N VAL A 362 -1.36 10.32 12.18
CA VAL A 362 -2.16 10.52 10.97
C VAL A 362 -3.05 11.74 11.17
N SER A 363 -3.02 12.65 10.19
CA SER A 363 -3.84 13.85 10.11
C SER A 363 -4.88 13.69 9.02
N TRP A 364 -6.14 13.59 9.40
CA TRP A 364 -7.26 13.58 8.46
C TRP A 364 -7.71 15.00 8.17
N SER A 365 -7.66 15.41 6.91
CA SER A 365 -8.13 16.72 6.45
C SER A 365 -9.47 16.61 5.76
N ASN A 366 -10.48 17.38 6.19
CA ASN A 366 -11.78 17.39 5.53
C ASN A 366 -11.78 18.30 4.30
N GLY A 367 -11.52 17.73 3.11
CA GLY A 367 -11.59 18.42 1.81
C GLY A 367 -13.00 18.49 1.20
N ASP A 368 -14.00 17.92 1.88
CA ASP A 368 -15.40 17.99 1.48
C ASP A 368 -16.05 19.31 1.91
N THR A 369 -17.27 19.55 1.44
CA THR A 369 -18.14 20.66 1.88
C THR A 369 -19.02 20.27 3.07
N ALA A 370 -19.19 18.97 3.33
CA ALA A 370 -19.95 18.44 4.46
C ALA A 370 -19.07 18.19 5.69
N ALA A 371 -19.69 18.08 6.86
CA ALA A 371 -19.02 17.62 8.07
C ALA A 371 -18.92 16.09 8.09
N HIS A 372 -17.82 15.58 8.67
CA HIS A 372 -17.51 14.15 8.71
C HIS A 372 -16.97 13.74 10.08
N THR A 373 -16.87 12.43 10.29
CA THR A 373 -16.10 11.85 11.41
C THR A 373 -14.99 10.96 10.86
N VAL A 374 -14.05 10.62 11.72
CA VAL A 374 -13.04 9.58 11.56
C VAL A 374 -13.12 8.76 12.85
N THR A 375 -13.77 7.62 12.77
CA THR A 375 -14.11 6.82 13.94
C THR A 375 -13.60 5.40 13.73
N SER A 376 -12.83 4.90 14.69
CA SER A 376 -12.20 3.58 14.59
C SER A 376 -13.22 2.45 14.46
N LYS A 377 -12.79 1.38 13.79
CA LYS A 377 -13.54 0.19 13.38
C LYS A 377 -14.40 0.38 12.13
N ASN A 378 -15.68 0.00 12.19
CA ASN A 378 -16.56 -0.07 11.04
C ASN A 378 -18.00 0.27 11.44
N SER A 379 -18.88 0.34 10.44
CA SER A 379 -20.29 0.71 10.61
C SER A 379 -21.11 -0.22 11.51
N ASP A 380 -20.59 -1.40 11.89
CA ASP A 380 -21.26 -2.30 12.84
C ASP A 380 -21.11 -1.83 14.30
N GLY A 381 -20.16 -0.92 14.56
CA GLY A 381 -20.01 -0.20 15.82
C GLY A 381 -18.57 0.19 16.11
N PRO A 382 -18.31 1.41 16.63
CA PRO A 382 -16.97 1.85 16.99
C PRO A 382 -16.41 1.05 18.17
N ASP A 383 -15.09 0.84 18.20
CA ASP A 383 -14.40 0.20 19.32
C ASP A 383 -13.80 1.19 20.34
N GLY A 384 -13.88 2.50 20.06
CA GLY A 384 -13.43 3.56 20.96
C GLY A 384 -11.92 3.78 20.98
N VAL A 385 -11.17 3.22 20.01
CA VAL A 385 -9.72 3.46 19.89
C VAL A 385 -9.45 4.90 19.49
N PHE A 386 -10.19 5.46 18.53
CA PHE A 386 -10.20 6.89 18.24
C PHE A 386 -11.53 7.33 17.63
N ASP A 387 -11.92 8.57 17.95
CA ASP A 387 -13.07 9.23 17.35
C ASP A 387 -12.77 10.72 17.23
N SER A 388 -12.82 11.25 16.00
CA SER A 388 -12.64 12.67 15.76
C SER A 388 -13.79 13.53 16.29
N SER A 389 -14.91 12.90 16.67
CA SER A 389 -16.21 13.57 16.69
C SER A 389 -16.55 14.18 15.33
N LEU A 390 -17.63 14.96 15.25
CA LEU A 390 -17.98 15.67 14.02
C LEU A 390 -17.03 16.85 13.79
N PHE A 391 -16.32 16.88 12.67
CA PHE A 391 -15.47 18.00 12.28
C PHE A 391 -15.82 18.57 10.90
N MET A 392 -15.72 19.90 10.81
CA MET A 392 -16.22 20.68 9.68
C MET A 392 -15.26 20.67 8.48
N ALA A 393 -15.80 21.01 7.30
CA ALA A 393 -15.03 21.27 6.08
C ALA A 393 -13.85 22.21 6.34
N GLY A 394 -12.66 21.84 5.84
CA GLY A 394 -11.42 22.59 5.99
C GLY A 394 -10.69 22.40 7.32
N ASN A 395 -11.26 21.66 8.28
CA ASN A 395 -10.58 21.31 9.53
C ASN A 395 -9.84 19.97 9.42
N THR A 396 -8.91 19.76 10.35
CA THR A 396 -8.16 18.52 10.50
C THR A 396 -8.47 17.82 11.83
N PHE A 397 -8.27 16.51 11.85
CA PHE A 397 -8.23 15.67 13.05
C PHE A 397 -6.93 14.87 13.05
N ASP A 398 -6.23 14.82 14.17
CA ASP A 398 -4.94 14.14 14.28
C ASP A 398 -5.03 13.02 15.32
N PHE A 399 -4.54 11.83 14.99
CA PHE A 399 -4.39 10.71 15.93
C PHE A 399 -3.00 10.08 15.81
N THR A 400 -2.37 9.81 16.95
CA THR A 400 -1.07 9.15 17.01
C THR A 400 -1.25 7.68 17.33
N PHE A 401 -0.67 6.82 16.51
CA PHE A 401 -0.81 5.38 16.64
C PHE A 401 0.40 4.81 17.37
N ASP A 402 0.31 4.62 18.67
CA ASP A 402 1.43 4.14 19.48
C ASP A 402 1.63 2.63 19.45
N GLU A 403 0.61 1.87 19.05
CA GLU A 403 0.62 0.40 19.05
C GLU A 403 0.56 -0.14 17.62
N PRO A 404 1.34 -1.19 17.30
CA PRO A 404 1.25 -1.88 16.02
C PRO A 404 -0.10 -2.59 15.86
N GLY A 405 -0.61 -2.63 14.62
CA GLY A 405 -1.87 -3.28 14.31
C GLY A 405 -2.56 -2.66 13.10
N THR A 406 -3.66 -3.27 12.68
CA THR A 406 -4.50 -2.76 11.61
C THR A 406 -5.74 -2.11 12.20
N TYR A 407 -5.93 -0.83 11.89
CA TYR A 407 -7.01 0.02 12.37
C TYR A 407 -7.90 0.43 11.20
N SER A 408 -8.96 -0.34 10.97
CA SER A 408 -10.05 0.12 10.10
C SER A 408 -10.77 1.30 10.77
N TYR A 409 -11.36 2.19 9.98
CA TYR A 409 -12.18 3.31 10.47
C TYR A 409 -13.26 3.71 9.46
N PHE A 410 -14.24 4.48 9.90
CA PHE A 410 -15.37 4.90 9.09
C PHE A 410 -15.95 6.26 9.51
N CYS A 411 -16.84 6.82 8.67
CA CYS A 411 -17.64 8.00 9.01
C CYS A 411 -18.97 7.57 9.61
N MET A 412 -19.30 8.04 10.82
CA MET A 412 -20.55 7.68 11.50
C MET A 412 -21.79 8.28 10.83
N VAL A 413 -21.64 9.47 10.22
CA VAL A 413 -22.73 10.19 9.54
C VAL A 413 -22.98 9.62 8.13
N HIS A 414 -21.91 9.13 7.50
CA HIS A 414 -21.90 8.60 6.15
C HIS A 414 -21.30 7.19 6.16
N PRO A 415 -22.05 6.15 6.62
CA PRO A 415 -21.49 4.83 6.95
C PRO A 415 -20.81 4.07 5.80
N TRP A 416 -21.01 4.52 4.57
CA TRP A 416 -20.32 3.99 3.39
C TRP A 416 -18.84 4.41 3.32
N MET A 417 -18.46 5.52 3.97
CA MET A 417 -17.09 5.99 4.00
C MET A 417 -16.27 5.14 4.96
N THR A 418 -15.34 4.35 4.42
CA THR A 418 -14.43 3.50 5.19
C THR A 418 -12.98 3.72 4.76
N GLY A 419 -12.05 3.46 5.67
CA GLY A 419 -10.61 3.49 5.42
C GLY A 419 -9.87 2.59 6.41
N GLU A 420 -8.56 2.48 6.26
CA GLU A 420 -7.70 1.66 7.12
C GLU A 420 -6.32 2.29 7.32
N VAL A 421 -5.76 2.14 8.52
CA VAL A 421 -4.37 2.46 8.85
C VAL A 421 -3.69 1.18 9.33
N ILE A 422 -2.55 0.83 8.74
CA ILE A 422 -1.74 -0.32 9.14
C ILE A 422 -0.50 0.22 9.85
N VAL A 423 -0.34 -0.13 11.12
CA VAL A 423 0.72 0.36 12.00
C VAL A 423 1.71 -0.75 12.24
N ASN A 424 2.97 -0.53 11.85
CA ASN A 424 4.06 -1.47 12.05
C ASN A 424 4.84 -1.13 13.34
N GLU A 425 5.55 -2.10 13.92
CA GLU A 425 6.30 -1.87 15.16
C GLU A 425 7.41 -0.81 15.04
N LYS A 426 7.57 -0.01 16.10
CA LYS A 426 8.71 0.89 16.25
C LYS A 426 9.91 0.08 16.72
N PHE A 427 10.91 -0.07 15.85
CA PHE A 427 12.18 -0.69 16.22
C PHE A 427 12.88 0.13 17.32
N ASN A 428 12.74 -0.28 18.58
CA ASN A 428 13.47 0.27 19.73
C ASN A 428 14.61 -0.70 20.09
N GLU A 429 15.86 -0.35 19.76
CA GLU A 429 17.04 -1.17 20.07
C GLU A 429 17.41 -1.22 21.58
N LEU A 430 16.57 -0.74 22.49
CA LEU A 430 16.93 -0.47 23.89
C LEU A 430 16.49 -1.50 24.94
N ASN A 431 15.73 -2.54 24.60
CA ASN A 431 15.42 -3.62 25.57
C ASN A 431 16.36 -4.84 25.49
N GLY A 432 17.44 -4.75 24.69
CA GLY A 432 18.33 -5.87 24.42
C GLY A 432 19.70 -5.85 25.09
N ILE A 433 20.00 -5.01 26.09
CA ILE A 433 21.35 -4.99 26.70
C ILE A 433 21.30 -4.72 28.21
N ALA A 434 21.26 -5.79 29.00
CA ALA A 434 21.95 -5.84 30.29
C ALA A 434 22.80 -7.13 30.32
N VAL A 435 24.02 -7.02 29.80
CA VAL A 435 25.03 -8.07 29.89
C VAL A 435 25.49 -8.16 31.35
N GLY A 436 24.97 -9.14 32.10
CA GLY A 436 25.59 -9.61 33.33
C GLY A 436 26.67 -10.63 32.99
N GLU A 437 27.94 -10.30 33.25
CA GLU A 437 29.10 -11.17 33.03
C GLU A 437 28.98 -12.55 33.74
N PRO A 438 29.61 -13.61 33.20
CA PRO A 438 29.51 -14.96 33.75
C PRO A 438 30.38 -15.12 35.01
N ASN A 439 29.76 -15.60 36.10
CA ASN A 439 30.48 -16.05 37.30
C ASN A 439 31.02 -17.48 37.07
N PRO A 440 32.33 -17.76 37.28
CA PRO A 440 32.86 -19.10 37.13
C PRO A 440 32.72 -19.92 38.43
N SER A 441 32.46 -21.22 38.23
CA SER A 441 32.67 -22.37 39.13
C SER A 441 31.65 -22.65 40.26
N GLU A 442 30.85 -23.70 40.04
CA GLU A 442 30.50 -24.68 41.08
C GLU A 442 30.49 -26.10 40.47
N PRO A 443 30.94 -27.15 41.19
CA PRO A 443 31.19 -28.46 40.60
C PRO A 443 29.93 -29.33 40.59
N VAL A 444 29.76 -30.07 39.49
CA VAL A 444 28.70 -31.07 39.30
C VAL A 444 28.95 -32.27 40.22
N VAL A 445 27.99 -32.58 41.09
CA VAL A 445 27.91 -33.83 41.85
C VAL A 445 26.86 -34.74 41.17
N PRO A 446 27.13 -36.05 40.95
CA PRO A 446 26.17 -36.91 40.27
C PRO A 446 25.06 -37.34 41.23
N GLU A 447 23.81 -36.99 40.93
CA GLU A 447 22.65 -37.48 41.66
C GLU A 447 22.32 -38.93 41.30
N VAL A 448 22.06 -39.70 42.35
CA VAL A 448 21.64 -41.10 42.37
C VAL A 448 20.17 -41.19 41.95
N VAL A 449 19.90 -42.02 40.95
CA VAL A 449 18.54 -42.30 40.46
C VAL A 449 17.75 -43.09 41.51
N THR A 450 16.71 -42.49 42.08
CA THR A 450 15.62 -43.20 42.76
C THR A 450 14.42 -43.42 41.84
N PRO A 451 13.61 -44.48 42.02
CA PRO A 451 12.54 -44.81 41.08
C PRO A 451 11.34 -43.86 41.21
N ILE A 452 10.75 -43.55 40.05
CA ILE A 452 9.56 -42.73 39.85
C ILE A 452 8.35 -43.35 40.59
N PRO A 453 7.61 -42.62 41.44
CA PRO A 453 6.35 -43.11 41.99
C PRO A 453 5.22 -42.98 40.96
N VAL A 454 4.36 -43.99 40.94
CA VAL A 454 3.13 -44.06 40.13
C VAL A 454 2.20 -42.89 40.54
N PRO A 455 1.61 -42.14 39.59
CA PRO A 455 0.74 -41.02 39.94
C PRO A 455 -0.59 -41.52 40.51
N GLU A 456 -1.00 -40.93 41.64
CA GLU A 456 -2.34 -41.06 42.21
C GLU A 456 -3.39 -40.35 41.32
N PRO A 457 -4.68 -40.74 41.41
CA PRO A 457 -5.73 -40.11 40.62
C PRO A 457 -5.92 -38.64 41.02
N ILE A 458 -6.00 -37.78 40.01
CA ILE A 458 -6.23 -36.35 40.14
C ILE A 458 -7.55 -36.10 40.90
N PRO A 459 -7.56 -35.31 42.00
CA PRO A 459 -8.79 -34.94 42.67
C PRO A 459 -9.62 -33.99 41.80
N ALA A 460 -10.94 -34.18 41.82
CA ALA A 460 -11.90 -33.35 41.10
C ALA A 460 -11.73 -31.86 41.45
N PRO A 461 -11.99 -30.94 40.49
CA PRO A 461 -11.83 -29.51 40.72
C PRO A 461 -12.75 -29.03 41.85
N PRO A 462 -12.30 -28.05 42.67
CA PRO A 462 -13.13 -27.49 43.72
C PRO A 462 -14.37 -26.84 43.12
N ALA A 463 -15.49 -26.98 43.82
CA ALA A 463 -16.76 -26.35 43.47
C ALA A 463 -16.57 -24.82 43.30
N PRO A 464 -17.31 -24.18 42.37
CA PRO A 464 -17.23 -22.74 42.19
C PRO A 464 -17.56 -22.04 43.52
N GLU A 465 -16.73 -21.07 43.87
CA GLU A 465 -16.96 -20.16 44.98
C GLU A 465 -18.34 -19.49 44.85
N PRO A 466 -18.99 -19.11 45.97
CA PRO A 466 -20.31 -18.51 45.91
C PRO A 466 -20.20 -17.19 45.16
N THR A 467 -20.88 -17.09 44.02
CA THR A 467 -21.09 -15.87 43.27
C THR A 467 -21.53 -14.76 44.22
N GLU A 468 -20.63 -13.81 44.46
CA GLU A 468 -21.01 -12.50 44.94
C GLU A 468 -22.04 -11.96 43.95
N LYS A 469 -23.23 -11.67 44.46
CA LYS A 469 -24.40 -11.31 43.68
C LYS A 469 -24.10 -10.01 42.93
N ARG A 470 -23.59 -10.10 41.70
CA ARG A 470 -23.43 -8.98 40.78
C ARG A 470 -24.77 -8.24 40.73
N ALA A 471 -24.79 -7.00 41.22
CA ALA A 471 -25.95 -6.15 41.09
C ALA A 471 -26.33 -6.04 39.60
N ALA A 472 -27.62 -6.08 39.30
CA ALA A 472 -28.08 -5.90 37.92
C ALA A 472 -27.65 -4.50 37.45
N PRO A 473 -27.21 -4.34 36.18
CA PRO A 473 -26.86 -3.03 35.64
C PRO A 473 -28.03 -2.05 35.75
N VAL A 474 -27.74 -0.79 36.05
CA VAL A 474 -28.76 0.27 36.04
C VAL A 474 -28.99 0.73 34.60
N GLU A 475 -30.24 0.70 34.14
CA GLU A 475 -30.60 0.99 32.75
C GLU A 475 -31.17 2.42 32.60
N VAL A 476 -30.78 3.08 31.50
CA VAL A 476 -31.27 4.39 31.06
C VAL A 476 -31.80 4.25 29.64
N THR A 477 -33.07 4.55 29.40
CA THR A 477 -33.68 4.47 28.07
C THR A 477 -33.76 5.84 27.42
N ILE A 478 -33.39 5.93 26.15
CA ILE A 478 -33.67 7.07 25.28
C ILE A 478 -35.03 6.80 24.61
N PRO A 479 -36.12 7.47 25.02
CA PRO A 479 -37.46 7.12 24.57
C PRO A 479 -37.73 7.61 23.14
N GLN A 480 -38.73 6.99 22.51
CA GLN A 480 -39.20 7.39 21.19
C GLN A 480 -39.58 8.89 21.14
N GLY A 481 -39.04 9.60 20.16
CA GLY A 481 -39.28 11.04 19.97
C GLY A 481 -38.32 11.96 20.71
N ALA A 482 -37.32 11.45 21.44
CA ALA A 482 -36.30 12.26 22.10
C ALA A 482 -35.46 13.10 21.12
N GLY A 483 -35.32 12.64 19.87
CA GLY A 483 -34.69 13.37 18.77
C GLY A 483 -35.47 14.59 18.27
N THR A 484 -36.61 14.94 18.88
CA THR A 484 -37.32 16.20 18.63
C THR A 484 -37.36 17.03 19.92
N PRO A 485 -37.13 18.37 19.86
CA PRO A 485 -37.22 19.23 21.03
C PRO A 485 -38.58 19.13 21.76
N GLY A 486 -38.55 19.13 23.08
CA GLY A 486 -39.71 19.08 23.98
C GLY A 486 -39.47 18.24 25.24
N CYS A 487 -38.63 17.19 25.14
CA CYS A 487 -38.34 16.29 26.25
C CYS A 487 -37.50 16.94 27.36
N GLU A 488 -36.76 18.01 27.05
CA GLU A 488 -35.87 18.74 27.96
C GLU A 488 -36.65 19.55 29.00
N THR A 489 -37.90 19.89 28.71
CA THR A 489 -38.75 20.65 29.64
C THR A 489 -39.25 19.81 30.81
N THR A 490 -39.25 18.48 30.66
CA THR A 490 -39.71 17.52 31.66
C THR A 490 -38.63 16.53 32.10
N ASN A 491 -37.38 16.71 31.65
CA ASN A 491 -36.27 15.77 31.87
C ASN A 491 -36.62 14.34 31.45
N GLN A 492 -37.24 14.20 30.27
CA GLN A 492 -37.64 12.90 29.73
C GLN A 492 -36.84 12.47 28.50
N CYS A 493 -35.71 13.13 28.22
CA CYS A 493 -34.84 12.77 27.09
C CYS A 493 -34.01 11.51 27.37
N TYR A 494 -33.62 11.30 28.63
CA TYR A 494 -33.05 10.05 29.14
C TYR A 494 -33.91 9.60 30.33
N LEU A 495 -34.30 8.33 30.37
CA LEU A 495 -35.24 7.80 31.35
C LEU A 495 -34.62 6.64 32.15
N PRO A 496 -34.39 6.79 33.47
CA PRO A 496 -34.58 8.02 34.23
C PRO A 496 -33.52 9.08 33.88
N TYR A 497 -33.85 10.36 34.11
CA TYR A 497 -32.92 11.48 33.88
C TYR A 497 -31.66 11.38 34.73
N GLN A 498 -31.83 10.92 35.98
CA GLN A 498 -30.76 10.72 36.94
C GLN A 498 -30.75 9.27 37.41
N VAL A 499 -29.56 8.67 37.43
CA VAL A 499 -29.30 7.36 38.04
C VAL A 499 -28.29 7.48 39.17
N GLU A 500 -28.46 6.67 40.22
CA GLU A 500 -27.52 6.56 41.33
C GLU A 500 -26.91 5.15 41.32
N ILE A 501 -25.59 5.07 41.35
CA ILE A 501 -24.83 3.81 41.31
C ILE A 501 -23.67 3.84 42.32
N TYR A 502 -23.13 2.66 42.66
CA TYR A 502 -21.88 2.55 43.40
C TYR A 502 -20.67 2.50 42.45
N SER A 503 -19.51 2.95 42.92
CA SER A 503 -18.25 2.80 42.18
C SER A 503 -18.02 1.35 41.72
N GLY A 504 -17.78 1.17 40.43
CA GLY A 504 -17.58 -0.12 39.76
C GLY A 504 -18.86 -0.72 39.16
N GLU A 505 -20.03 -0.10 39.37
CA GLU A 505 -21.27 -0.54 38.73
C GLU A 505 -21.41 0.02 37.30
N PRO A 506 -21.85 -0.82 36.33
CA PRO A 506 -22.15 -0.35 34.98
C PRO A 506 -23.52 0.32 34.89
N VAL A 507 -23.58 1.41 34.12
CA VAL A 507 -24.82 1.98 33.59
C VAL A 507 -24.97 1.56 32.13
N VAL A 508 -26.17 1.16 31.71
CA VAL A 508 -26.49 0.75 30.35
C VAL A 508 -27.51 1.70 29.76
N TRP A 509 -27.17 2.35 28.64
CA TRP A 509 -28.09 3.17 27.87
C TRP A 509 -28.68 2.38 26.72
N ILE A 510 -29.98 2.52 26.49
CA ILE A 510 -30.74 1.82 25.45
C ILE A 510 -31.41 2.85 24.56
N ASN A 511 -31.10 2.83 23.25
CA ASN A 511 -31.79 3.70 22.31
C ASN A 511 -33.09 3.07 21.81
N ALA A 512 -34.24 3.48 22.39
CA ALA A 512 -35.57 3.08 21.94
C ALA A 512 -36.18 4.10 20.95
N ASP A 513 -35.44 5.15 20.59
CA ASP A 513 -35.85 6.12 19.58
C ASP A 513 -35.49 5.64 18.17
N SER A 514 -36.22 6.17 17.20
CA SER A 514 -35.93 6.03 15.77
C SER A 514 -34.77 6.90 15.30
N ALA A 515 -34.40 7.93 16.07
CA ALA A 515 -33.23 8.77 15.82
C ALA A 515 -31.99 8.15 16.49
N ALA A 516 -30.82 8.35 15.89
CA ALA A 516 -29.55 7.96 16.50
C ALA A 516 -29.10 9.01 17.53
N HIS A 517 -28.53 8.58 18.64
CA HIS A 517 -28.22 9.43 19.81
C HIS A 517 -26.82 9.17 20.34
N THR A 518 -26.27 10.08 21.15
CA THR A 518 -25.04 9.83 21.92
C THR A 518 -25.31 9.95 23.41
N VAL A 519 -24.35 9.55 24.23
CA VAL A 519 -24.25 9.76 25.68
C VAL A 519 -22.83 10.24 25.90
N THR A 520 -22.65 11.55 25.88
CA THR A 520 -21.34 12.20 25.89
C THR A 520 -21.22 13.02 27.17
N SER A 521 -20.13 12.86 27.90
CA SER A 521 -19.93 13.50 29.19
C SER A 521 -19.77 15.02 29.08
N GLY A 522 -20.26 15.73 30.09
CA GLY A 522 -20.31 17.17 30.17
C GLY A 522 -21.68 17.75 29.82
N LEU A 523 -21.69 19.00 29.40
CA LEU A 523 -22.91 19.74 29.04
C LEU A 523 -22.86 20.20 27.57
N PRO A 524 -24.02 20.46 26.94
CA PRO A 524 -24.07 20.97 25.57
C PRO A 524 -23.18 22.20 25.37
N GLY A 525 -22.21 22.08 24.46
CA GLY A 525 -21.23 23.15 24.17
C GLY A 525 -20.02 23.20 25.10
N THR A 526 -19.97 22.37 26.13
CA THR A 526 -18.83 22.20 27.05
C THR A 526 -18.61 20.72 27.39
N PRO A 527 -18.16 19.89 26.42
CA PRO A 527 -17.77 18.51 26.70
C PRO A 527 -16.53 18.48 27.60
N ASP A 528 -16.45 17.50 28.49
CA ASP A 528 -15.32 17.34 29.43
C ASP A 528 -14.41 16.15 29.10
N ALA A 529 -14.73 15.41 28.02
CA ALA A 529 -13.99 14.26 27.51
C ALA A 529 -13.81 13.09 28.50
N PHE A 530 -14.66 13.01 29.53
CA PHE A 530 -14.65 11.92 30.50
C PHE A 530 -15.17 10.58 29.93
N PHE A 531 -16.23 10.59 29.13
CA PHE A 531 -16.67 9.47 28.31
C PHE A 531 -17.49 9.92 27.10
N ASP A 532 -17.52 9.09 26.06
CA ASP A 532 -18.40 9.27 24.91
C ASP A 532 -18.86 7.90 24.41
N SER A 533 -20.17 7.74 24.23
CA SER A 533 -20.72 6.51 23.66
C SER A 533 -20.50 6.39 22.15
N GLY A 534 -20.15 7.49 21.48
CA GLY A 534 -20.38 7.62 20.04
C GLY A 534 -21.87 7.50 19.70
N MET A 535 -22.20 7.30 18.43
CA MET A 535 -23.59 7.10 17.99
C MET A 535 -24.15 5.75 18.42
N ILE A 536 -25.18 5.79 19.25
CA ILE A 536 -26.07 4.67 19.59
C ILE A 536 -27.22 4.66 18.57
N MET A 537 -27.21 3.71 17.64
CA MET A 537 -28.27 3.58 16.63
C MET A 537 -29.57 3.02 17.24
N PRO A 538 -30.74 3.15 16.55
CA PRO A 538 -32.00 2.61 17.03
C PRO A 538 -31.91 1.12 17.42
N ASN A 539 -32.43 0.79 18.61
CA ASN A 539 -32.39 -0.52 19.26
C ASN A 539 -30.99 -1.00 19.71
N GLN A 540 -29.96 -0.16 19.66
CA GLN A 540 -28.65 -0.48 20.24
C GLN A 540 -28.55 -0.07 21.70
N THR A 541 -27.58 -0.68 22.38
CA THR A 541 -27.25 -0.39 23.76
C THR A 541 -25.78 -0.04 23.90
N TRP A 542 -25.46 0.89 24.79
CA TRP A 542 -24.08 1.20 25.18
C TRP A 542 -23.95 1.13 26.70
N GLN A 543 -22.78 0.76 27.22
CA GLN A 543 -22.57 0.65 28.66
C GLN A 543 -21.27 1.30 29.08
N PHE A 544 -21.24 1.85 30.29
CA PHE A 544 -20.04 2.45 30.89
C PHE A 544 -19.93 2.12 32.38
N VAL A 545 -18.71 1.87 32.84
CA VAL A 545 -18.40 1.57 34.25
C VAL A 545 -17.77 2.80 34.88
N PHE A 546 -18.41 3.33 35.92
CA PHE A 546 -17.89 4.49 36.64
C PHE A 546 -17.04 4.03 37.84
N THR A 547 -15.80 4.49 37.93
CA THR A 547 -14.91 4.18 39.07
C THR A 547 -14.73 5.36 40.01
N ASP A 548 -15.00 6.58 39.54
CA ASP A 548 -14.75 7.79 40.31
C ASP A 548 -16.06 8.31 40.91
N SER A 549 -16.09 8.44 42.24
CA SER A 549 -17.22 9.00 42.97
C SER A 549 -17.46 10.45 42.56
N GLY A 550 -18.72 10.85 42.38
CA GLY A 550 -19.07 12.19 41.96
C GLY A 550 -20.36 12.26 41.13
N GLU A 551 -20.70 13.47 40.71
CA GLU A 551 -21.77 13.70 39.73
C GLU A 551 -21.17 13.84 38.34
N HIS A 552 -21.73 13.11 37.38
CA HIS A 552 -21.31 13.08 35.99
C HIS A 552 -22.50 13.48 35.12
N ASP A 553 -22.49 14.73 34.63
CA ASP A 553 -23.46 15.21 33.66
C ASP A 553 -23.12 14.67 32.27
N TYR A 554 -24.14 14.43 31.45
CA TYR A 554 -23.97 14.00 30.06
C TYR A 554 -25.08 14.54 29.15
N TYR A 555 -24.83 14.55 27.85
CA TYR A 555 -25.73 15.06 26.84
C TYR A 555 -25.65 14.30 25.51
N CYS A 556 -26.59 14.57 24.61
CA CYS A 556 -26.54 14.08 23.23
C CYS A 556 -25.91 15.13 22.32
N MET A 557 -24.84 14.77 21.59
CA MET A 557 -24.14 15.69 20.69
C MET A 557 -24.99 16.09 19.47
N VAL A 558 -25.80 15.16 18.95
CA VAL A 558 -26.66 15.39 17.79
C VAL A 558 -27.93 16.15 18.17
N HIS A 559 -28.37 16.00 19.41
CA HIS A 559 -29.59 16.61 19.94
C HIS A 559 -29.26 17.40 21.21
N PRO A 560 -28.69 18.62 21.11
CA PRO A 560 -28.10 19.34 22.24
C PRO A 560 -29.07 19.71 23.38
N TRP A 561 -30.39 19.54 23.21
CA TRP A 561 -31.38 19.72 24.27
C TRP A 561 -31.45 18.53 25.23
N MET A 562 -30.95 17.35 24.84
CA MET A 562 -31.00 16.15 25.66
C MET A 562 -29.86 16.14 26.67
N THR A 563 -30.20 16.09 27.96
CA THR A 563 -29.23 16.00 29.07
C THR A 563 -29.66 14.96 30.09
N GLY A 564 -28.70 14.38 30.80
CA GLY A 564 -28.89 13.43 31.89
C GLY A 564 -27.75 13.50 32.91
N LYS A 565 -27.89 12.78 34.02
CA LYS A 565 -26.93 12.77 35.14
C LYS A 565 -26.71 11.37 35.71
N VAL A 566 -25.46 11.02 36.00
CA VAL A 566 -25.09 9.84 36.81
C VAL A 566 -24.48 10.30 38.12
N VAL A 567 -24.93 9.75 39.24
CA VAL A 567 -24.35 10.02 40.56
C VAL A 567 -23.70 8.75 41.09
N VAL A 568 -22.40 8.81 41.35
CA VAL A 568 -21.58 7.67 41.80
C VAL A 568 -21.23 7.88 43.27
N SER A 569 -21.69 6.96 44.13
CA SER A 569 -21.49 7.00 45.59
C SER A 569 -20.41 6.03 46.09
#